data_AF-A0A9W2WFJ1-F1
#
_entry.id   AF-A0A9W2WFJ1-F1
#
_cell.length_a   1.000
_cell.length_b   1.000
_cell.length_c   1.000
_cell.angle_alpha   90.00
_cell.angle_beta   90.00
_cell.angle_gamma   90.00
#
_symmetry.space_group_name_H-M   'P 1'
#
loop_
_entity.id
_entity.type
_entity.pdbx_description
1 polymer ?
#
loop_
_entity_poly.entity_id
_entity_poly.type
_entity_poly.pdbx_seq_one_letter_code
_entity_poly.pdbx_strand_id
1 'polypeptide(L)'
;MPLGVLRPPSRRRCCGGWPRCLRRWPQFWGAPVTSFMGNVVSYLLFLLLFAHVLLIDFQPEAPSALELLLYFWAFTLLCEEFRQGLGGGLGSLAMGAPRTDSHQAPLRRGLHLYLSDAWNQCDLVALTCFLLGVGCRLTAGLYDLGRTVLCLDFMIFTLRLLHIFTVNRHLGPKIVIVSKMMKDMFFFLFFLGVWLVAYGVATEGLLRPQDRNLSSILRRVFYRPYLQIFGQIPQEDIDVGFMKPDNCSSEKGLWARPSGTQAGSCVSIYANWLVVVLLIIFLLVANILLVNLLIAMFSYTFGKVQVNSDLYWKAQRYSLIREFHARPALAPPLIVISHVCSLIRRLRRLRTKLPPFAVVEHFRVRLSKEAERRLLTWESVQKENFLLERARDKRESDSESFKRTSQKVDTALQQLRQIREYEQRLKGLEQEVQYCSRVLGWVAEGLSRSALLPPGGPPPPASPGPKD
;
A
#
# COMPACT_ATOMS: atom_id res chain seq x y z
N MET A 1 24.43 26.04 30.30
CA MET A 1 24.23 27.31 29.58
C MET A 1 22.89 27.26 28.87
N PRO A 2 21.96 28.20 29.11
CA PRO A 2 20.61 28.10 28.57
C PRO A 2 20.64 28.35 27.05
N LEU A 3 19.92 27.49 26.34
CA LEU A 3 19.79 27.43 24.90
C LEU A 3 19.37 28.79 24.31
N GLY A 4 20.22 29.33 23.45
CA GLY A 4 19.95 30.51 22.65
C GLY A 4 18.71 30.30 21.79
N VAL A 5 17.70 31.14 22.03
CA VAL A 5 16.49 31.28 21.23
C VAL A 5 16.86 31.47 19.76
N LEU A 6 16.42 30.54 18.90
CA LEU A 6 16.51 30.63 17.44
C LEU A 6 15.77 31.89 16.96
N ARG A 7 16.53 32.91 16.54
CA ARG A 7 16.00 34.05 15.78
C ARG A 7 15.60 33.58 14.37
N PRO A 8 14.40 33.91 13.85
CA PRO A 8 14.04 33.65 12.47
C PRO A 8 14.87 34.53 11.52
N PRO A 9 15.01 34.15 10.23
CA PRO A 9 15.86 34.86 9.30
C PRO A 9 15.37 36.29 9.09
N SER A 10 16.32 37.22 9.04
CA SER A 10 16.13 38.63 8.72
C SER A 10 15.59 38.80 7.31
N ARG A 11 14.27 38.66 7.13
CA ARG A 11 13.59 39.13 5.93
C ARG A 11 13.52 40.65 5.97
N ARG A 12 14.14 41.27 4.95
CA ARG A 12 14.11 42.68 4.56
C ARG A 12 13.03 43.50 5.26
N ARG A 13 13.48 44.51 6.03
CA ARG A 13 12.66 45.67 6.42
C ARG A 13 12.18 46.34 5.14
N CYS A 14 10.91 46.17 4.81
CA CYS A 14 10.08 47.10 4.05
C CYS A 14 8.66 46.51 4.02
N CYS A 15 7.85 46.93 5.00
CA CYS A 15 6.40 47.17 4.92
C CYS A 15 5.87 47.26 6.35
N GLY A 16 5.15 48.35 6.61
CA GLY A 16 4.58 48.73 7.90
C GLY A 16 3.73 47.65 8.56
N GLY A 17 3.56 47.79 9.87
CA GLY A 17 2.88 46.86 10.75
C GLY A 17 1.46 46.54 10.30
N TRP A 18 1.31 45.44 9.55
CA TRP A 18 0.03 44.74 9.48
C TRP A 18 -0.18 44.01 10.82
N PRO A 19 -1.36 44.09 11.44
CA PRO A 19 -1.64 43.45 12.73
C PRO A 19 -1.29 41.96 12.66
N ARG A 20 -0.72 41.41 13.74
CA ARG A 20 -0.30 39.98 13.82
C ARG A 20 -1.38 39.01 13.34
N CYS A 21 -2.67 39.34 13.49
CA CYS A 21 -3.80 38.56 12.98
C CYS A 21 -3.80 38.39 11.44
N LEU A 22 -3.53 39.46 10.67
CA LEU A 22 -3.50 39.39 9.20
C LEU A 22 -2.32 38.54 8.67
N ARG A 23 -1.25 38.39 9.46
CA ARG A 23 -0.13 37.48 9.15
C ARG A 23 -0.43 36.02 9.47
N ARG A 24 -1.21 35.74 10.51
CA ARG A 24 -1.60 34.37 10.91
C ARG A 24 -2.67 33.78 9.98
N TRP A 25 -3.57 34.59 9.44
CA TRP A 25 -4.64 34.15 8.56
C TRP A 25 -4.18 33.32 7.33
N PRO A 26 -3.23 33.80 6.50
CA PRO A 26 -2.73 33.00 5.37
C PRO A 26 -1.89 31.79 5.80
N GLN A 27 -1.31 31.80 7.00
CA GLN A 27 -0.58 30.64 7.55
C GLN A 27 -1.54 29.53 8.01
N PHE A 28 -2.68 29.92 8.59
CA PHE A 28 -3.73 28.99 8.99
C PHE A 28 -4.39 28.34 7.78
N TRP A 29 -4.95 29.14 6.86
CA TRP A 29 -5.60 28.64 5.64
C TRP A 29 -4.63 28.01 4.62
N GLY A 30 -3.34 28.35 4.71
CA GLY A 30 -2.28 27.71 3.93
C GLY A 30 -1.80 26.37 4.50
N ALA A 31 -2.24 26.00 5.72
CA ALA A 31 -1.85 24.73 6.31
C ALA A 31 -2.55 23.56 5.59
N PRO A 32 -1.84 22.47 5.26
CA PRO A 32 -2.40 21.36 4.47
C PRO A 32 -3.60 20.68 5.13
N VAL A 33 -3.69 20.69 6.47
CA VAL A 33 -4.85 20.14 7.20
C VAL A 33 -6.11 20.97 6.98
N THR A 34 -6.00 22.30 6.99
CA THR A 34 -7.16 23.18 6.76
C THR A 34 -7.60 23.14 5.31
N SER A 35 -6.65 23.11 4.38
CA SER A 35 -6.92 22.93 2.94
C SER A 35 -7.59 21.58 2.67
N PHE A 36 -7.12 20.49 3.30
CA PHE A 36 -7.75 19.18 3.21
C PHE A 36 -9.20 19.20 3.74
N MET A 37 -9.41 19.77 4.94
CA MET A 37 -10.76 19.88 5.52
C MET A 37 -11.70 20.72 4.64
N GLY A 38 -11.21 21.85 4.13
CA GLY A 38 -11.95 22.68 3.18
C GLY A 38 -12.32 21.92 1.92
N ASN A 39 -11.39 21.13 1.37
CA ASN A 39 -11.65 20.30 0.20
C ASN A 39 -12.70 19.20 0.48
N VAL A 40 -12.62 18.52 1.64
CA VAL A 40 -13.63 17.53 2.05
C VAL A 40 -15.01 18.17 2.19
N VAL A 41 -15.12 19.29 2.91
CA VAL A 41 -16.39 20.00 3.09
C VAL A 41 -16.94 20.46 1.75
N SER A 42 -16.11 21.04 0.88
CA SER A 42 -16.54 21.45 -0.45
C SER A 42 -17.02 20.28 -1.31
N TYR A 43 -16.38 19.12 -1.18
CA TYR A 43 -16.75 17.94 -1.96
C TYR A 43 -18.05 17.31 -1.47
N LEU A 44 -18.29 17.30 -0.14
CA LEU A 44 -19.58 16.91 0.43
C LEU A 44 -20.70 17.85 0.00
N LEU A 45 -20.45 19.17 -0.02
CA LEU A 45 -21.41 20.15 -0.55
C LEU A 45 -21.68 19.95 -2.05
N PHE A 46 -20.65 19.61 -2.83
CA PHE A 46 -20.81 19.24 -4.24
C PHE A 46 -21.71 18.00 -4.40
N LEU A 47 -21.49 16.95 -3.61
CA LEU A 47 -22.34 15.75 -3.64
C LEU A 47 -23.78 16.05 -3.22
N LEU A 48 -23.98 16.89 -2.21
CA LEU A 48 -25.32 17.33 -1.78
C LEU A 48 -26.02 18.13 -2.89
N LEU A 49 -25.31 19.06 -3.53
CA LEU A 49 -25.83 19.82 -4.67
C LEU A 49 -26.17 18.90 -5.84
N PHE A 50 -25.30 17.94 -6.18
CA PHE A 50 -25.54 16.96 -7.23
C PHE A 50 -26.80 16.14 -6.90
N ALA A 51 -26.90 15.60 -5.69
CA ALA A 51 -28.07 14.83 -5.26
C ALA A 51 -29.36 15.66 -5.30
N HIS A 52 -29.31 16.92 -4.86
CA HIS A 52 -30.45 17.85 -4.93
C HIS A 52 -30.90 18.08 -6.37
N VAL A 53 -29.95 18.39 -7.26
CA VAL A 53 -30.22 18.58 -8.69
C VAL A 53 -30.85 17.33 -9.29
N LEU A 54 -30.29 16.15 -9.04
CA LEU A 54 -30.74 14.89 -9.65
C LEU A 54 -32.13 14.44 -9.15
N LEU A 55 -32.44 14.68 -7.87
CA LEU A 55 -33.68 14.22 -7.24
C LEU A 55 -34.84 15.22 -7.39
N ILE A 56 -34.57 16.53 -7.33
CA ILE A 56 -35.61 17.56 -7.23
C ILE A 56 -35.67 18.42 -8.50
N ASP A 57 -34.54 19.02 -8.89
CA ASP A 57 -34.52 20.06 -9.93
C ASP A 57 -34.37 19.53 -11.37
N PHE A 58 -34.18 18.22 -11.54
CA PHE A 58 -33.99 17.60 -12.85
C PHE A 58 -35.31 17.54 -13.63
N GLN A 59 -35.70 18.69 -14.19
CA GLN A 59 -36.84 18.89 -15.08
C GLN A 59 -36.37 19.01 -16.54
N PRO A 60 -37.23 18.68 -17.52
CA PRO A 60 -36.91 18.75 -18.95
C PRO A 60 -36.87 20.18 -19.52
N GLU A 61 -37.20 21.18 -18.71
CA GLU A 61 -37.09 22.60 -19.08
C GLU A 61 -35.64 23.09 -19.13
N ALA A 62 -35.45 24.38 -19.41
CA ALA A 62 -34.14 25.02 -19.40
C ALA A 62 -33.40 24.79 -18.06
N PRO A 63 -32.06 24.69 -18.07
CA PRO A 63 -31.31 24.34 -16.87
C PRO A 63 -31.52 25.37 -15.77
N SER A 64 -31.82 24.88 -14.56
CA SER A 64 -32.02 25.72 -13.39
C SER A 64 -30.70 26.39 -12.96
N ALA A 65 -30.78 27.46 -12.16
CA ALA A 65 -29.58 28.13 -11.65
C ALA A 65 -28.67 27.17 -10.83
N LEU A 66 -29.26 26.19 -10.15
CA LEU A 66 -28.53 25.17 -9.37
C LEU A 66 -27.85 24.14 -10.28
N GLU A 67 -28.44 23.80 -11.43
CA GLU A 67 -27.79 22.98 -12.45
C GLU A 67 -26.59 23.69 -13.09
N LEU A 68 -26.75 24.98 -13.41
CA LEU A 68 -25.64 25.80 -13.92
C LEU A 68 -24.50 25.91 -12.89
N LEU A 69 -24.84 26.02 -11.60
CA LEU A 69 -23.86 25.98 -10.52
C LEU A 69 -23.13 24.62 -10.47
N LEU A 70 -23.84 23.50 -10.67
CA LEU A 70 -23.24 22.17 -10.74
C LEU A 70 -22.27 22.04 -11.93
N TYR A 71 -22.65 22.51 -13.11
CA TYR A 71 -21.78 22.51 -14.30
C TYR A 71 -20.54 23.36 -14.08
N PHE A 72 -20.70 24.55 -13.51
CA PHE A 72 -19.58 25.40 -13.14
C PHE A 72 -18.65 24.68 -12.17
N TRP A 73 -19.21 24.01 -11.16
CA TRP A 73 -18.43 23.26 -10.17
C TRP A 73 -17.66 22.10 -10.81
N ALA A 74 -18.30 21.29 -11.65
CA ALA A 74 -17.66 20.20 -12.38
C ALA A 74 -16.56 20.72 -13.32
N PHE A 75 -16.77 21.86 -13.97
CA PHE A 75 -15.74 22.54 -14.76
C PHE A 75 -14.54 22.96 -13.90
N THR A 76 -14.75 23.39 -12.65
CA THR A 76 -13.63 23.68 -11.73
C THR A 76 -12.82 22.42 -11.38
N LEU A 77 -13.49 21.27 -11.23
CA LEU A 77 -12.83 19.98 -10.99
C LEU A 77 -12.04 19.53 -12.24
N LEU A 78 -12.61 19.68 -13.44
CA LEU A 78 -11.93 19.40 -14.70
C LEU A 78 -10.66 20.26 -14.86
N CYS A 79 -10.75 21.55 -14.52
CA CYS A 79 -9.59 22.45 -14.54
C CYS A 79 -8.51 22.03 -13.52
N GLU A 80 -8.91 21.52 -12.36
CA GLU A 80 -7.97 20.98 -11.37
C GLU A 80 -7.27 19.72 -11.87
N GLU A 81 -8.00 18.76 -12.46
CA GLU A 81 -7.40 17.55 -13.02
C GLU A 81 -6.45 17.88 -14.18
N PHE A 82 -6.85 18.81 -15.05
CA PHE A 82 -5.97 19.28 -16.13
C PHE A 82 -4.71 19.95 -15.57
N ARG A 83 -4.82 20.78 -14.52
CA ARG A 83 -3.67 21.39 -13.84
C ARG A 83 -2.76 20.32 -13.23
N GLN A 84 -3.31 19.27 -12.62
CA GLN A 84 -2.54 18.20 -11.99
C GLN A 84 -1.81 17.34 -13.04
N GLY A 85 -2.51 16.97 -14.12
CA GLY A 85 -1.93 16.24 -15.26
C GLY A 85 -0.77 17.01 -15.93
N LEU A 86 -0.93 18.32 -16.16
CA LEU A 86 0.16 19.15 -16.70
C LEU A 86 1.24 19.50 -15.66
N GLY A 87 0.83 19.71 -14.41
CA GLY A 87 1.70 20.12 -13.30
C GLY A 87 2.67 19.03 -12.86
N GLY A 88 2.27 17.75 -12.93
CA GLY A 88 3.15 16.61 -12.70
C GLY A 88 4.29 16.53 -13.72
N GLY A 89 3.98 16.79 -15.00
CA GLY A 89 4.99 16.88 -16.07
C GLY A 89 5.94 18.07 -15.91
N LEU A 90 5.44 19.21 -15.41
CA LEU A 90 6.25 20.42 -15.20
C LEU A 90 7.04 20.41 -13.87
N GLY A 91 6.56 19.72 -12.85
CA GLY A 91 7.24 19.56 -11.55
C GLY A 91 8.44 18.63 -11.61
N SER A 92 8.39 17.60 -12.47
CA SER A 92 9.55 16.75 -12.76
C SER A 92 10.68 17.49 -13.50
N LEU A 93 10.38 18.62 -14.17
CA LEU A 93 11.40 19.50 -14.77
C LEU A 93 12.16 20.33 -13.72
N ALA A 94 11.61 20.48 -12.51
CA ALA A 94 12.23 21.27 -11.44
C ALA A 94 13.12 20.43 -10.51
N MET A 95 12.92 19.11 -10.46
CA MET A 95 13.75 18.19 -9.68
C MET A 95 14.89 17.61 -10.56
N GLY A 96 15.82 18.47 -10.97
CA GLY A 96 17.23 18.10 -11.22
C GLY A 96 17.57 16.98 -12.20
N ALA A 97 16.73 16.64 -13.19
CA ALA A 97 17.21 15.84 -14.33
C ALA A 97 18.04 16.76 -15.27
N PRO A 98 19.19 16.31 -15.79
CA PRO A 98 19.99 17.12 -16.71
C PRO A 98 19.14 17.52 -17.91
N ARG A 99 19.15 18.81 -18.25
CA ARG A 99 18.55 19.32 -19.49
C ARG A 99 19.20 18.61 -20.67
N THR A 100 18.49 17.66 -21.26
CA THR A 100 18.77 17.17 -22.62
C THR A 100 17.68 17.71 -23.55
N ASP A 101 18.14 18.36 -24.61
CA ASP A 101 17.40 19.23 -25.54
C ASP A 101 16.35 18.50 -26.40
N SER A 102 15.25 18.03 -25.81
CA SER A 102 14.08 17.56 -26.58
C SER A 102 12.76 18.09 -26.01
N HIS A 103 12.30 19.20 -26.58
CA HIS A 103 11.19 20.01 -26.09
C HIS A 103 9.79 19.36 -26.25
N GLN A 104 9.68 18.13 -26.76
CA GLN A 104 8.41 17.49 -27.14
C GLN A 104 8.11 16.13 -26.46
N ALA A 105 9.08 15.54 -25.76
CA ALA A 105 8.90 14.31 -24.97
C ALA A 105 8.44 14.45 -23.48
N PRO A 106 8.48 15.62 -22.79
CA PRO A 106 8.21 15.67 -21.35
C PRO A 106 6.71 15.61 -21.01
N LEU A 107 5.83 16.11 -21.88
CA LEU A 107 4.37 16.12 -21.65
C LEU A 107 3.76 14.72 -21.80
N ARG A 108 4.16 13.96 -22.83
CA ARG A 108 3.69 12.58 -23.01
C ARG A 108 4.12 11.68 -21.86
N ARG A 109 5.34 11.83 -21.36
CA ARG A 109 5.83 11.07 -20.20
C ARG A 109 5.08 11.43 -18.91
N GLY A 110 4.80 12.72 -18.70
CA GLY A 110 3.98 13.19 -17.57
C GLY A 110 2.54 12.67 -17.64
N LEU A 111 1.91 12.71 -18.83
CA LEU A 111 0.57 12.18 -19.04
C LEU A 111 0.53 10.65 -18.85
N HIS A 112 1.54 9.92 -19.33
CA HIS A 112 1.65 8.47 -19.13
C HIS A 112 1.76 8.11 -17.65
N LEU A 113 2.56 8.87 -16.87
CA LEU A 113 2.66 8.67 -15.42
C LEU A 113 1.33 8.99 -14.72
N TYR A 114 0.64 10.05 -15.13
CA TYR A 114 -0.68 10.40 -14.59
C TYR A 114 -1.72 9.31 -14.89
N LEU A 115 -1.78 8.82 -16.12
CA LEU A 115 -2.69 7.76 -16.56
C LEU A 115 -2.33 6.38 -15.99
N SER A 116 -1.16 6.20 -15.39
CA SER A 116 -0.77 4.92 -14.77
C SER A 116 -1.41 4.71 -13.38
N ASP A 117 -1.89 5.77 -12.75
CA ASP A 117 -2.58 5.69 -11.47
C ASP A 117 -4.06 5.36 -11.67
N ALA A 118 -4.52 4.28 -11.05
CA ALA A 118 -5.89 3.80 -11.18
C ALA A 118 -6.92 4.81 -10.64
N TRP A 119 -6.56 5.61 -9.63
CA TRP A 119 -7.45 6.64 -9.09
C TRP A 119 -7.64 7.79 -10.06
N ASN A 120 -6.57 8.20 -10.75
CA ASN A 120 -6.63 9.24 -11.76
C ASN A 120 -7.41 8.77 -13.00
N GLN A 121 -7.32 7.48 -13.35
CA GLN A 121 -8.18 6.89 -14.38
C GLN A 121 -9.65 6.94 -13.98
N CYS A 122 -9.98 6.63 -12.71
CA CYS A 122 -11.34 6.75 -12.19
C CYS A 122 -11.87 8.19 -12.24
N ASP A 123 -11.04 9.17 -11.87
CA ASP A 123 -11.39 10.60 -11.94
C ASP A 123 -11.60 11.07 -13.39
N LEU A 124 -10.81 10.56 -14.34
CA LEU A 124 -11.01 10.83 -15.77
C LEU A 124 -12.32 10.23 -16.28
N VAL A 125 -12.63 8.99 -15.89
CA VAL A 125 -13.88 8.29 -16.26
C VAL A 125 -15.10 9.02 -15.68
N ALA A 126 -15.04 9.49 -14.43
CA ALA A 126 -16.09 10.31 -13.84
C ALA A 126 -16.31 11.60 -14.65
N LEU A 127 -15.25 12.36 -14.94
CA LEU A 127 -15.39 13.62 -15.67
C LEU A 127 -15.88 13.42 -17.11
N THR A 128 -15.45 12.37 -17.82
CA THR A 128 -15.95 12.08 -19.16
C THR A 128 -17.40 11.59 -19.14
N CYS A 129 -17.78 10.78 -18.15
CA CYS A 129 -19.16 10.34 -17.95
C CYS A 129 -20.09 11.52 -17.63
N PHE A 130 -19.65 12.45 -16.79
CA PHE A 130 -20.37 13.70 -16.50
C PHE A 130 -20.58 14.54 -17.76
N LEU A 131 -19.52 14.77 -18.55
CA LEU A 131 -19.62 15.52 -19.81
C LEU A 131 -20.58 14.85 -20.81
N LEU A 132 -20.55 13.52 -20.89
CA LEU A 132 -21.48 12.75 -21.71
C LEU A 132 -22.92 12.90 -21.20
N GLY A 133 -23.15 12.78 -19.89
CA GLY A 133 -24.47 12.93 -19.27
C GLY A 133 -25.07 14.32 -19.49
N VAL A 134 -24.26 15.38 -19.34
CA VAL A 134 -24.67 16.77 -19.63
C VAL A 134 -24.91 16.96 -21.13
N GLY A 135 -24.07 16.40 -22.00
CA GLY A 135 -24.27 16.45 -23.45
C GLY A 135 -25.59 15.79 -23.89
N CYS A 136 -25.90 14.61 -23.34
CA CYS A 136 -27.18 13.93 -23.55
C CYS A 136 -28.36 14.74 -23.00
N ARG A 137 -28.21 15.41 -21.84
CA ARG A 137 -29.26 16.29 -21.30
C ARG A 137 -29.55 17.48 -22.21
N LEU A 138 -28.55 18.07 -22.84
CA LEU A 138 -28.70 19.22 -23.74
C LEU A 138 -29.31 18.86 -25.11
N THR A 139 -29.42 17.57 -25.45
CA THR A 139 -29.97 17.12 -26.74
C THR A 139 -31.44 16.74 -26.60
N ALA A 140 -32.30 17.38 -27.40
CA ALA A 140 -33.72 17.10 -27.45
C ALA A 140 -33.96 15.67 -27.96
N GLY A 141 -34.23 14.74 -27.04
CA GLY A 141 -34.50 13.32 -27.33
C GLY A 141 -33.71 12.31 -26.49
N LEU A 142 -32.63 12.72 -25.83
CA LEU A 142 -31.79 11.83 -24.99
C LEU A 142 -31.88 12.16 -23.49
N TYR A 143 -32.97 12.75 -23.05
CA TYR A 143 -33.15 13.22 -21.67
C TYR A 143 -33.05 12.08 -20.63
N ASP A 144 -33.79 10.99 -20.83
CA ASP A 144 -33.79 9.84 -19.92
C ASP A 144 -32.43 9.13 -19.88
N LEU A 145 -31.75 9.09 -21.03
CA LEU A 145 -30.38 8.58 -21.11
C LEU A 145 -29.43 9.50 -20.33
N GLY A 146 -29.53 10.82 -20.49
CA GLY A 146 -28.75 11.80 -19.73
C GLY A 146 -28.96 11.67 -18.23
N ARG A 147 -30.22 11.51 -17.78
CA ARG A 147 -30.54 11.24 -16.36
C ARG A 147 -29.86 9.97 -15.87
N THR A 148 -29.97 8.88 -16.63
CA THR A 148 -29.41 7.58 -16.26
C THR A 148 -27.88 7.63 -16.16
N VAL A 149 -27.22 8.28 -17.11
CA VAL A 149 -25.76 8.49 -17.11
C VAL A 149 -25.33 9.32 -15.91
N LEU A 150 -26.04 10.41 -15.60
CA LEU A 150 -25.75 11.25 -14.43
C LEU A 150 -26.00 10.53 -13.09
N CYS A 151 -26.98 9.62 -13.01
CA CYS A 151 -27.18 8.76 -11.83
C CYS A 151 -25.98 7.83 -11.59
N LEU A 152 -25.48 7.19 -12.65
CA LEU A 152 -24.30 6.33 -12.57
C LEU A 152 -23.05 7.15 -12.24
N ASP A 153 -22.92 8.32 -12.84
CA ASP A 153 -21.83 9.24 -12.59
C ASP A 153 -21.78 9.73 -11.13
N PHE A 154 -22.95 10.00 -10.52
CA PHE A 154 -23.04 10.29 -9.09
C PHE A 154 -22.48 9.14 -8.22
N MET A 155 -22.69 7.87 -8.61
CA MET A 155 -22.07 6.74 -7.91
C MET A 155 -20.54 6.76 -8.02
N ILE A 156 -19.98 7.14 -9.16
CA ILE A 156 -18.53 7.24 -9.33
C ILE A 156 -17.97 8.41 -8.49
N PHE A 157 -18.61 9.57 -8.51
CA PHE A 157 -18.22 10.71 -7.66
C PHE A 157 -18.34 10.40 -6.17
N THR A 158 -19.33 9.62 -5.73
CA THR A 158 -19.39 9.19 -4.33
C THR A 158 -18.29 8.19 -3.97
N LEU A 159 -17.94 7.25 -4.85
CA LEU A 159 -16.79 6.35 -4.64
C LEU A 159 -15.46 7.10 -4.53
N ARG A 160 -15.29 8.20 -5.29
CA ARG A 160 -14.12 9.08 -5.18
C ARG A 160 -13.93 9.69 -3.78
N LEU A 161 -15.00 9.82 -2.99
CA LEU A 161 -14.90 10.27 -1.59
C LEU A 161 -14.04 9.32 -0.75
N LEU A 162 -14.07 8.02 -1.03
CA LEU A 162 -13.22 7.02 -0.36
C LEU A 162 -11.74 7.33 -0.61
N HIS A 163 -11.37 7.69 -1.84
CA HIS A 163 -10.00 8.07 -2.19
C HIS A 163 -9.53 9.29 -1.38
N ILE A 164 -10.37 10.31 -1.23
CA ILE A 164 -10.05 11.51 -0.43
C ILE A 164 -9.81 11.13 1.05
N PHE A 165 -10.62 10.23 1.61
CA PHE A 165 -10.46 9.78 2.99
C PHE A 165 -9.28 8.84 3.23
N THR A 166 -8.59 8.35 2.20
CA THR A 166 -7.37 7.53 2.35
C THR A 166 -6.25 8.26 3.12
N VAL A 167 -6.25 9.60 3.10
CA VAL A 167 -5.30 10.45 3.82
C VAL A 167 -5.47 10.33 5.34
N ASN A 168 -6.66 9.96 5.83
CA ASN A 168 -6.96 9.91 7.25
C ASN A 168 -6.22 8.75 7.94
N ARG A 169 -5.76 8.99 9.17
CA ARG A 169 -4.99 8.02 9.97
C ARG A 169 -5.77 6.75 10.31
N HIS A 170 -7.07 6.87 10.54
CA HIS A 170 -7.89 5.74 10.99
C HIS A 170 -8.59 5.01 9.84
N LEU A 171 -8.96 5.72 8.76
CA LEU A 171 -9.68 5.14 7.62
C LEU A 171 -8.73 4.69 6.51
N GLY A 172 -7.59 5.35 6.35
CA GLY A 172 -6.65 5.07 5.27
C GLY A 172 -6.16 3.62 5.19
N PRO A 173 -5.57 3.07 6.27
CA PRO A 173 -5.12 1.67 6.27
C PRO A 173 -6.25 0.69 5.93
N LYS A 174 -7.46 0.93 6.44
CA LYS A 174 -8.64 0.10 6.16
C LYS A 174 -9.04 0.12 4.69
N ILE A 175 -9.07 1.29 4.06
CA ILE A 175 -9.40 1.43 2.63
C ILE A 175 -8.34 0.72 1.75
N VAL A 176 -7.05 0.84 2.10
CA VAL A 176 -5.96 0.15 1.39
C VAL A 176 -6.09 -1.37 1.50
N ILE A 177 -6.54 -1.88 2.66
CA ILE A 177 -6.78 -3.32 2.86
C ILE A 177 -7.94 -3.79 1.97
N VAL A 178 -9.07 -3.08 1.96
CA VAL A 178 -10.23 -3.41 1.10
C VAL A 178 -9.80 -3.51 -0.36
N SER A 179 -9.02 -2.56 -0.87
CA SER A 179 -8.50 -2.59 -2.23
C SER A 179 -7.65 -3.83 -2.53
N LYS A 180 -6.87 -4.32 -1.55
CA LYS A 180 -6.07 -5.56 -1.70
C LYS A 180 -6.91 -6.83 -1.63
N MET A 181 -7.99 -6.84 -0.85
CA MET A 181 -8.90 -7.98 -0.72
C MET A 181 -9.78 -8.21 -1.96
N MET A 182 -9.85 -7.23 -2.88
CA MET A 182 -10.57 -7.38 -4.15
C MET A 182 -10.08 -8.58 -4.99
N LYS A 183 -8.80 -8.95 -4.91
CA LYS A 183 -8.27 -10.13 -5.62
C LYS A 183 -8.92 -11.43 -5.14
N ASP A 184 -9.08 -11.57 -3.82
CA ASP A 184 -9.74 -12.74 -3.23
C ASP A 184 -11.23 -12.75 -3.58
N MET A 185 -11.86 -11.57 -3.64
CA MET A 185 -13.25 -11.41 -4.06
C MET A 185 -13.46 -11.88 -5.51
N PHE A 186 -12.54 -11.57 -6.43
CA PHE A 186 -12.64 -12.04 -7.82
C PHE A 186 -12.53 -13.56 -7.95
N PHE A 187 -11.63 -14.19 -7.19
CA PHE A 187 -11.51 -15.65 -7.17
C PHE A 187 -12.80 -16.31 -6.65
N PHE A 188 -13.38 -15.78 -5.59
CA PHE A 188 -14.67 -16.24 -5.08
C PHE A 188 -15.80 -16.04 -6.09
N LEU A 189 -15.89 -14.86 -6.70
CA LEU A 189 -16.93 -14.53 -7.69
C LEU A 189 -16.87 -15.47 -8.90
N PHE A 190 -15.68 -15.94 -9.27
CA PHE A 190 -15.51 -16.94 -10.32
C PHE A 190 -16.16 -18.29 -9.95
N PHE A 191 -15.85 -18.85 -8.77
CA PHE A 191 -16.48 -20.10 -8.31
C PHE A 191 -17.98 -19.96 -8.13
N LEU A 192 -18.42 -18.85 -7.53
CA LEU A 192 -19.84 -18.56 -7.37
C LEU A 192 -20.53 -18.46 -8.74
N GLY A 193 -19.92 -17.77 -9.71
CA GLY A 193 -20.46 -17.62 -11.06
C GLY A 193 -20.61 -18.95 -11.78
N VAL A 194 -19.59 -19.82 -11.74
CA VAL A 194 -19.66 -21.17 -12.35
C VAL A 194 -20.78 -22.00 -11.72
N TRP A 195 -20.87 -22.00 -10.39
CA TRP A 195 -21.89 -22.76 -9.67
C TRP A 195 -23.30 -22.22 -9.92
N LEU A 196 -23.44 -20.90 -9.92
CA LEU A 196 -24.70 -20.20 -10.15
C LEU A 196 -25.24 -20.44 -11.55
N VAL A 197 -24.39 -20.43 -12.58
CA VAL A 197 -24.79 -20.77 -13.95
C VAL A 197 -25.24 -22.22 -14.05
N ALA A 198 -24.50 -23.16 -13.47
CA ALA A 198 -24.84 -24.58 -13.51
C ALA A 198 -26.22 -24.85 -12.88
N TYR A 199 -26.46 -24.31 -11.68
CA TYR A 199 -27.74 -24.45 -11.00
C TYR A 199 -28.87 -23.70 -11.72
N GLY A 200 -28.64 -22.46 -12.17
CA GLY A 200 -29.65 -21.63 -12.82
C GLY A 200 -30.13 -22.22 -14.15
N VAL A 201 -29.21 -22.71 -14.99
CA VAL A 201 -29.55 -23.33 -16.27
C VAL A 201 -30.25 -24.68 -16.07
N ALA A 202 -29.77 -25.51 -15.12
CA ALA A 202 -30.41 -26.79 -14.82
C ALA A 202 -31.84 -26.61 -14.28
N THR A 203 -32.04 -25.65 -13.38
CA THR A 203 -33.37 -25.36 -12.80
C THR A 203 -34.34 -24.83 -13.85
N GLU A 204 -33.91 -23.89 -14.70
CA GLU A 204 -34.80 -23.35 -15.75
C GLU A 204 -35.13 -24.41 -16.81
N GLY A 205 -34.16 -25.27 -17.18
CA GLY A 205 -34.39 -26.37 -18.12
C GLY A 205 -35.37 -27.43 -17.61
N LEU A 206 -35.37 -27.71 -16.30
CA LEU A 206 -36.30 -28.66 -15.68
C LEU A 206 -37.71 -28.08 -15.50
N LEU A 207 -37.82 -26.81 -15.13
CA LEU A 207 -39.09 -26.17 -14.83
C LEU A 207 -39.81 -25.64 -16.09
N ARG A 208 -39.10 -25.07 -17.08
CA ARG A 208 -39.72 -24.38 -18.22
C ARG A 208 -38.96 -24.59 -19.53
N PRO A 209 -39.19 -25.71 -20.24
CA PRO A 209 -38.55 -25.97 -21.53
C PRO A 209 -39.05 -25.10 -22.69
N GLN A 210 -40.20 -24.42 -22.54
CA GLN A 210 -40.88 -23.71 -23.64
C GLN A 210 -40.59 -22.20 -23.71
N ASP A 211 -40.04 -21.58 -22.66
CA ASP A 211 -39.83 -20.13 -22.63
C ASP A 211 -38.77 -19.72 -23.67
N ARG A 212 -39.14 -18.84 -24.61
CA ARG A 212 -38.24 -18.35 -25.69
C ARG A 212 -37.67 -16.95 -25.45
N ASN A 213 -38.12 -16.28 -24.39
CA ASN A 213 -37.74 -14.89 -24.10
C ASN A 213 -36.38 -14.82 -23.39
N LEU A 214 -35.31 -14.53 -24.14
CA LEU A 214 -33.94 -14.44 -23.62
C LEU A 214 -33.77 -13.54 -22.38
N SER A 215 -34.43 -12.38 -22.33
CA SER A 215 -34.34 -11.45 -21.19
C SER A 215 -34.94 -12.04 -19.91
N SER A 216 -36.04 -12.77 -20.04
CA SER A 216 -36.71 -13.50 -18.94
C SER A 216 -35.85 -14.66 -18.46
N ILE A 217 -35.27 -15.42 -19.40
CA ILE A 217 -34.38 -16.56 -19.11
C ILE A 217 -33.12 -16.07 -18.38
N LEU A 218 -32.44 -15.04 -18.88
CA LEU A 218 -31.24 -14.51 -18.24
C LEU A 218 -31.52 -14.03 -16.80
N ARG A 219 -32.66 -13.38 -16.57
CA ARG A 219 -33.04 -12.96 -15.20
C ARG A 219 -33.29 -14.16 -14.29
N ARG A 220 -33.85 -15.26 -14.79
CA ARG A 220 -34.11 -16.47 -13.98
C ARG A 220 -32.85 -17.28 -13.73
N VAL A 221 -31.96 -17.38 -14.72
CA VAL A 221 -30.70 -18.14 -14.60
C VAL A 221 -29.71 -17.43 -13.69
N PHE A 222 -29.60 -16.10 -13.79
CA PHE A 222 -28.58 -15.36 -13.02
C PHE A 222 -29.13 -14.71 -11.75
N TYR A 223 -30.17 -13.89 -11.89
CA TYR A 223 -30.61 -13.00 -10.82
C TYR A 223 -31.38 -13.74 -9.71
N ARG A 224 -32.23 -14.72 -10.04
CA ARG A 224 -32.98 -15.48 -9.03
C ARG A 224 -32.06 -16.34 -8.13
N PRO A 225 -31.18 -17.21 -8.65
CA PRO A 225 -30.22 -17.95 -7.82
C PRO A 225 -29.31 -17.05 -6.98
N TYR A 226 -28.92 -15.89 -7.52
CA TYR A 226 -28.14 -14.92 -6.76
C TYR A 226 -28.87 -14.44 -5.49
N LEU A 227 -30.17 -14.15 -5.59
CA LEU A 227 -30.99 -13.71 -4.46
C LEU A 227 -31.21 -14.82 -3.41
N GLN A 228 -31.23 -16.08 -3.83
CA GLN A 228 -31.37 -17.23 -2.92
C GLN A 228 -30.20 -17.32 -1.91
N ILE A 229 -29.00 -16.87 -2.29
CA ILE A 229 -27.82 -16.82 -1.41
C ILE A 229 -28.08 -15.87 -0.23
N PHE A 230 -28.85 -14.80 -0.46
CA PHE A 230 -29.23 -13.81 0.56
C PHE A 230 -30.53 -14.15 1.31
N GLY A 231 -31.07 -15.36 1.13
CA GLY A 231 -32.24 -15.84 1.85
C GLY A 231 -33.59 -15.52 1.20
N GLN A 232 -33.62 -14.93 0.00
CA GLN A 232 -34.86 -14.77 -0.76
C GLN A 232 -35.12 -16.02 -1.60
N ILE A 233 -35.83 -16.99 -1.03
CA ILE A 233 -36.16 -18.26 -1.69
C ILE A 233 -37.65 -18.24 -2.03
N PRO A 234 -38.03 -17.91 -3.29
CA PRO A 234 -39.43 -17.93 -3.72
C PRO A 234 -39.87 -19.39 -3.91
N GLN A 235 -40.30 -20.04 -2.84
CA GLN A 235 -40.73 -21.44 -2.85
C GLN A 235 -41.99 -21.61 -3.72
N GLU A 236 -42.85 -20.60 -3.75
CA GLU A 236 -44.07 -20.53 -4.57
C GLU A 236 -43.84 -20.59 -6.09
N ASP A 237 -42.61 -20.34 -6.54
CA ASP A 237 -42.22 -20.33 -7.95
C ASP A 237 -41.40 -21.56 -8.37
N ILE A 238 -40.94 -22.35 -7.39
CA ILE A 238 -40.01 -23.47 -7.59
C ILE A 238 -40.70 -24.79 -7.28
N ASP A 239 -41.42 -24.88 -6.17
CA ASP A 239 -42.03 -26.13 -5.72
C ASP A 239 -43.51 -26.19 -6.10
N VAL A 240 -43.86 -27.19 -6.92
CA VAL A 240 -45.22 -27.48 -7.37
C VAL A 240 -46.17 -27.77 -6.20
N GLY A 241 -45.67 -28.22 -5.04
CA GLY A 241 -46.49 -28.42 -3.84
C GLY A 241 -47.24 -27.15 -3.37
N PHE A 242 -46.73 -25.96 -3.74
CA PHE A 242 -47.34 -24.67 -3.42
C PHE A 242 -48.07 -24.03 -4.61
N MET A 243 -48.13 -24.72 -5.77
CA MET A 243 -48.75 -24.22 -6.99
C MET A 243 -50.14 -24.83 -7.22
N LYS A 244 -50.99 -24.12 -7.95
CA LYS A 244 -52.27 -24.67 -8.39
C LYS A 244 -52.04 -25.48 -9.69
N PRO A 245 -52.42 -26.77 -9.73
CA PRO A 245 -52.37 -27.54 -10.96
C PRO A 245 -53.36 -26.96 -11.96
N ASP A 246 -52.90 -26.62 -13.16
CA ASP A 246 -53.71 -25.98 -14.19
C ASP A 246 -53.15 -26.32 -15.57
N ASN A 247 -54.01 -26.71 -16.50
CA ASN A 247 -53.62 -27.15 -17.84
C ASN A 247 -53.33 -25.93 -18.74
N CYS A 248 -52.18 -25.31 -18.49
CA CYS A 248 -51.80 -24.05 -19.11
C CYS A 248 -51.06 -24.18 -20.46
N SER A 249 -50.65 -25.39 -20.86
CA SER A 249 -49.94 -25.64 -22.12
C SER A 249 -50.64 -26.74 -22.93
N SER A 250 -50.56 -26.62 -24.26
CA SER A 250 -51.15 -27.54 -25.24
C SER A 250 -50.28 -28.79 -25.49
N GLU A 251 -49.06 -28.84 -24.95
CA GLU A 251 -48.16 -29.99 -25.08
C GLU A 251 -48.50 -31.10 -24.06
N LYS A 252 -48.17 -32.35 -24.43
CA LYS A 252 -48.34 -33.53 -23.58
C LYS A 252 -47.48 -33.38 -22.31
N GLY A 253 -48.12 -33.14 -21.17
CA GLY A 253 -47.45 -33.02 -19.87
C GLY A 253 -48.39 -32.55 -18.76
N LEU A 254 -47.94 -32.66 -17.51
CA LEU A 254 -48.60 -32.05 -16.37
C LEU A 254 -47.97 -30.68 -16.08
N TRP A 255 -48.83 -29.67 -16.00
CA TRP A 255 -48.43 -28.27 -15.85
C TRP A 255 -49.07 -27.64 -14.61
N ALA A 256 -48.35 -26.71 -14.01
CA ALA A 256 -48.85 -25.87 -12.92
C ALA A 256 -48.67 -24.39 -13.26
N ARG A 257 -49.56 -23.55 -12.74
CA ARG A 257 -49.45 -22.10 -12.85
C ARG A 257 -48.83 -21.52 -11.57
N PRO A 258 -47.66 -20.86 -11.65
CA PRO A 258 -47.09 -20.19 -10.48
C PRO A 258 -47.93 -18.95 -10.13
N SER A 259 -47.98 -18.61 -8.83
CA SER A 259 -48.74 -17.44 -8.36
C SER A 259 -48.05 -16.11 -8.67
N GLY A 260 -46.73 -16.12 -8.90
CA GLY A 260 -45.95 -14.93 -9.20
C GLY A 260 -46.14 -14.40 -10.61
N THR A 261 -46.51 -13.11 -10.76
CA THR A 261 -46.66 -12.41 -12.05
C THR A 261 -45.38 -12.40 -12.91
N GLN A 262 -44.20 -12.55 -12.29
CA GLN A 262 -42.91 -12.58 -12.97
C GLN A 262 -42.33 -14.00 -13.14
N ALA A 263 -43.08 -15.03 -12.74
CA ALA A 263 -42.65 -16.43 -12.73
C ALA A 263 -42.96 -17.20 -14.03
N GLY A 264 -43.50 -16.54 -15.06
CA GLY A 264 -43.86 -17.19 -16.32
C GLY A 264 -45.24 -17.86 -16.23
N SER A 265 -45.82 -18.22 -17.38
CA SER A 265 -47.23 -18.66 -17.43
C SER A 265 -47.43 -20.13 -17.05
N CYS A 266 -46.43 -20.99 -17.28
CA CYS A 266 -46.54 -22.44 -17.12
C CYS A 266 -45.23 -23.03 -16.59
N VAL A 267 -45.32 -23.96 -15.63
CA VAL A 267 -44.18 -24.74 -15.10
C VAL A 267 -44.47 -26.23 -15.23
N SER A 268 -43.47 -27.02 -15.64
CA SER A 268 -43.54 -28.46 -15.78
C SER A 268 -43.43 -29.16 -14.41
N ILE A 269 -44.28 -30.15 -14.16
CA ILE A 269 -44.32 -30.90 -12.90
C ILE A 269 -43.40 -32.14 -12.92
N TYR A 270 -42.96 -32.58 -14.11
CA TYR A 270 -42.36 -33.90 -14.34
C TYR A 270 -41.19 -34.28 -13.39
N ALA A 271 -40.27 -33.35 -13.14
CA ALA A 271 -39.07 -33.60 -12.33
C ALA A 271 -38.88 -32.59 -11.19
N ASN A 272 -39.99 -32.10 -10.60
CA ASN A 272 -39.92 -31.10 -9.53
C ASN A 272 -39.10 -31.57 -8.30
N TRP A 273 -39.17 -32.86 -7.95
CA TRP A 273 -38.36 -33.42 -6.85
C TRP A 273 -36.86 -33.18 -7.05
N LEU A 274 -36.37 -33.25 -8.30
CA LEU A 274 -34.98 -33.01 -8.63
C LEU A 274 -34.62 -31.53 -8.47
N VAL A 275 -35.55 -30.63 -8.80
CA VAL A 275 -35.37 -29.19 -8.60
C VAL A 275 -35.27 -28.84 -7.11
N VAL A 276 -36.10 -29.44 -6.27
CA VAL A 276 -36.02 -29.29 -4.81
C VAL A 276 -34.68 -29.82 -4.27
N VAL A 277 -34.22 -30.97 -4.75
CA VAL A 277 -32.90 -31.52 -4.38
C VAL A 277 -31.76 -30.59 -4.84
N LEU A 278 -31.81 -30.08 -6.08
CA LEU A 278 -30.84 -29.13 -6.60
C LEU A 278 -30.82 -27.83 -5.78
N LEU A 279 -31.97 -27.34 -5.32
CA LEU A 279 -32.07 -26.17 -4.44
C LEU A 279 -31.35 -26.43 -3.10
N ILE A 280 -31.59 -27.58 -2.46
CA ILE A 280 -30.91 -27.94 -1.19
C ILE A 280 -29.40 -28.00 -1.39
N ILE A 281 -28.94 -28.68 -2.45
CA ILE A 281 -27.51 -28.80 -2.77
C ILE A 281 -26.91 -27.41 -3.08
N PHE A 282 -27.62 -26.58 -3.83
CA PHE A 282 -27.20 -25.23 -4.16
C PHE A 282 -27.02 -24.38 -2.89
N LEU A 283 -27.99 -24.39 -1.98
CA LEU A 283 -27.92 -23.65 -0.71
C LEU A 283 -26.80 -24.16 0.19
N LEU A 284 -26.60 -25.48 0.26
CA LEU A 284 -25.50 -26.07 1.02
C LEU A 284 -24.14 -25.60 0.50
N VAL A 285 -23.92 -25.70 -0.82
CA VAL A 285 -22.63 -25.32 -1.42
C VAL A 285 -22.42 -23.81 -1.38
N ALA A 286 -23.42 -23.01 -1.75
CA ALA A 286 -23.27 -21.55 -1.80
C ALA A 286 -23.15 -20.94 -0.40
N ASN A 287 -24.09 -21.24 0.50
CA ASN A 287 -24.16 -20.55 1.79
C ASN A 287 -23.26 -21.18 2.85
N ILE A 288 -23.19 -22.51 2.92
CA ILE A 288 -22.41 -23.18 3.98
C ILE A 288 -20.94 -23.36 3.57
N LEU A 289 -20.66 -23.68 2.30
CA LEU A 289 -19.29 -23.88 1.85
C LEU A 289 -18.66 -22.57 1.34
N LEU A 290 -19.20 -21.98 0.27
CA LEU A 290 -18.54 -20.86 -0.43
C LEU A 290 -18.49 -19.59 0.42
N VAL A 291 -19.60 -19.14 1.02
CA VAL A 291 -19.61 -17.92 1.84
C VAL A 291 -18.69 -18.05 3.06
N ASN A 292 -18.69 -19.19 3.75
CA ASN A 292 -17.79 -19.40 4.90
C ASN A 292 -16.32 -19.47 4.48
N LEU A 293 -16.02 -20.06 3.33
CA LEU A 293 -14.68 -20.04 2.76
C LEU A 293 -14.24 -18.60 2.43
N LEU A 294 -15.13 -17.77 1.88
CA LEU A 294 -14.84 -16.35 1.61
C LEU A 294 -14.49 -15.61 2.90
N ILE A 295 -15.26 -15.82 3.98
CA ILE A 295 -14.98 -15.23 5.30
C ILE A 295 -13.59 -15.69 5.80
N ALA A 296 -13.25 -16.97 5.66
CA ALA A 296 -11.95 -17.49 6.05
C ALA A 296 -10.79 -16.88 5.23
N MET A 297 -10.94 -16.78 3.91
CA MET A 297 -9.96 -16.14 3.02
C MET A 297 -9.78 -14.67 3.35
N PHE A 298 -10.88 -13.94 3.56
CA PHE A 298 -10.84 -12.55 3.98
C PHE A 298 -10.17 -12.37 5.34
N SER A 299 -10.42 -13.26 6.30
CA SER A 299 -9.75 -13.23 7.62
C SER A 299 -8.23 -13.45 7.48
N TYR A 300 -7.81 -14.43 6.68
CA TYR A 300 -6.40 -14.71 6.42
C TYR A 300 -5.69 -13.53 5.74
N THR A 301 -6.27 -13.01 4.65
CA THR A 301 -5.69 -11.88 3.92
C THR A 301 -5.72 -10.61 4.76
N PHE A 302 -6.79 -10.36 5.53
CA PHE A 302 -6.86 -9.23 6.45
C PHE A 302 -5.71 -9.29 7.46
N GLY A 303 -5.48 -10.43 8.12
CA GLY A 303 -4.37 -10.61 9.06
C GLY A 303 -3.00 -10.36 8.42
N LYS A 304 -2.74 -10.95 7.25
CA LYS A 304 -1.45 -10.79 6.53
C LYS A 304 -1.23 -9.36 6.03
N VAL A 305 -2.26 -8.73 5.47
CA VAL A 305 -2.16 -7.39 4.89
C VAL A 305 -2.12 -6.35 6.00
N GLN A 306 -2.83 -6.53 7.12
CA GLN A 306 -2.84 -5.59 8.25
C GLN A 306 -1.42 -5.31 8.75
N VAL A 307 -0.59 -6.34 8.93
CA VAL A 307 0.81 -6.22 9.43
C VAL A 307 1.65 -5.28 8.56
N ASN A 308 1.48 -5.34 7.24
CA ASN A 308 2.24 -4.51 6.30
C ASN A 308 1.50 -3.22 5.87
N SER A 309 0.18 -3.15 6.09
CA SER A 309 -0.68 -2.06 5.61
C SER A 309 -0.29 -0.72 6.20
N ASP A 310 0.10 -0.68 7.48
CA ASP A 310 0.55 0.54 8.15
C ASP A 310 1.82 1.10 7.53
N LEU A 311 2.75 0.23 7.09
CA LEU A 311 3.97 0.65 6.41
C LEU A 311 3.64 1.26 5.03
N TYR A 312 2.80 0.57 4.26
CA TYR A 312 2.35 1.06 2.95
C TYR A 312 1.59 2.37 3.07
N TRP A 313 0.65 2.47 4.02
CA TRP A 313 -0.13 3.68 4.25
C TRP A 313 0.76 4.85 4.70
N LYS A 314 1.75 4.63 5.58
CA LYS A 314 2.72 5.68 5.97
C LYS A 314 3.50 6.20 4.76
N ALA A 315 3.92 5.33 3.84
CA ALA A 315 4.61 5.72 2.62
C ALA A 315 3.69 6.50 1.65
N GLN A 316 2.46 6.00 1.43
CA GLN A 316 1.47 6.67 0.58
C GLN A 316 1.04 8.03 1.14
N ARG A 317 0.90 8.14 2.46
CA ARG A 317 0.54 9.37 3.16
C ARG A 317 1.49 10.52 2.83
N TYR A 318 2.80 10.27 2.74
CA TYR A 318 3.75 11.32 2.37
C TYR A 318 3.48 11.86 0.96
N SER A 319 3.23 10.97 -0.01
CA SER A 319 2.91 11.36 -1.38
C SER A 319 1.63 12.21 -1.43
N LEU A 320 0.59 11.78 -0.73
CA LEU A 320 -0.69 12.49 -0.63
C LEU A 320 -0.53 13.87 0.03
N ILE A 321 0.20 13.97 1.16
CA ILE A 321 0.45 15.25 1.83
C ILE A 321 1.21 16.21 0.91
N ARG A 322 2.22 15.73 0.20
CA ARG A 322 2.98 16.54 -0.76
C ARG A 322 2.09 17.08 -1.87
N GLU A 323 1.14 16.28 -2.33
CA GLU A 323 0.17 16.67 -3.35
C GLU A 323 -0.80 17.75 -2.83
N PHE A 324 -1.43 17.54 -1.67
CA PHE A 324 -2.32 18.53 -1.05
C PHE A 324 -1.61 19.84 -0.73
N HIS A 325 -0.31 19.80 -0.41
CA HIS A 325 0.49 21.00 -0.21
C HIS A 325 0.79 21.76 -1.52
N ALA A 326 0.83 21.06 -2.66
CA ALA A 326 1.01 21.68 -3.98
C ALA A 326 -0.30 22.22 -4.56
N ARG A 327 -1.45 21.83 -4.02
CA ARG A 327 -2.76 22.37 -4.39
C ARG A 327 -2.92 23.81 -3.88
N PRO A 328 -3.62 24.69 -4.63
CA PRO A 328 -3.95 26.01 -4.13
C PRO A 328 -4.82 25.90 -2.86
N ALA A 329 -4.65 26.82 -1.92
CA ALA A 329 -5.32 26.79 -0.62
C ALA A 329 -6.85 26.99 -0.68
N LEU A 330 -7.38 27.43 -1.84
CA LEU A 330 -8.83 27.61 -2.03
C LEU A 330 -9.44 26.29 -2.49
N ALA A 331 -10.46 25.82 -1.76
CA ALA A 331 -11.27 24.68 -2.16
C ALA A 331 -12.15 25.02 -3.39
N PRO A 332 -12.54 24.02 -4.22
CA PRO A 332 -13.62 24.19 -5.19
C PRO A 332 -14.89 24.73 -4.50
N PRO A 333 -15.65 25.68 -5.07
CA PRO A 333 -15.62 26.23 -6.43
C PRO A 333 -14.76 27.50 -6.57
N LEU A 334 -14.32 28.09 -5.44
CA LEU A 334 -13.55 29.34 -5.42
C LEU A 334 -12.12 29.19 -5.97
N ILE A 335 -11.71 27.96 -6.26
CA ILE A 335 -10.44 27.60 -6.88
C ILE A 335 -10.23 28.29 -8.24
N VAL A 336 -11.30 28.63 -8.97
CA VAL A 336 -11.23 29.37 -10.24
C VAL A 336 -10.53 30.71 -10.08
N ILE A 337 -10.73 31.41 -8.96
CA ILE A 337 -10.06 32.68 -8.68
C ILE A 337 -8.55 32.48 -8.60
N SER A 338 -8.10 31.36 -7.99
CA SER A 338 -6.69 31.00 -7.93
C SER A 338 -6.12 30.65 -9.30
N HIS A 339 -6.86 29.93 -10.14
CA HIS A 339 -6.48 29.60 -11.51
C HIS A 339 -6.35 30.85 -12.38
N VAL A 340 -7.35 31.73 -12.34
CA VAL A 340 -7.37 33.01 -13.07
C VAL A 340 -6.22 33.90 -12.60
N CYS A 341 -6.00 34.03 -11.29
CA CYS A 341 -4.84 34.75 -10.74
C CYS A 341 -3.51 34.17 -11.22
N SER A 342 -3.39 32.83 -11.26
CA SER A 342 -2.18 32.14 -11.69
C SER A 342 -1.92 32.32 -13.19
N LEU A 343 -2.98 32.28 -14.00
CA LEU A 343 -2.94 32.53 -15.45
C LEU A 343 -2.54 33.99 -15.72
N ILE A 344 -3.16 34.96 -15.05
CA ILE A 344 -2.83 36.39 -15.17
C ILE A 344 -1.37 36.63 -14.79
N ARG A 345 -0.87 36.03 -13.69
CA ARG A 345 0.55 36.12 -13.32
C ARG A 345 1.46 35.51 -14.38
N ARG A 346 1.07 34.39 -15.00
CA ARG A 346 1.84 33.76 -16.08
C ARG A 346 1.88 34.65 -17.33
N LEU A 347 0.75 35.23 -17.74
CA LEU A 347 0.66 36.15 -18.87
C LEU A 347 1.46 37.44 -18.64
N ARG A 348 1.39 38.00 -17.43
CA ARG A 348 2.24 39.14 -17.03
C ARG A 348 3.72 38.80 -17.10
N ARG A 349 4.13 37.61 -16.65
CA ARG A 349 5.53 37.15 -16.73
C ARG A 349 6.03 36.97 -18.15
N LEU A 350 5.21 36.40 -19.05
CA LEU A 350 5.55 36.30 -20.47
C LEU A 350 5.79 37.70 -21.07
N ARG A 351 5.00 38.69 -20.65
CA ARG A 351 5.17 40.08 -21.08
C ARG A 351 6.39 40.78 -20.47
N THR A 352 6.76 40.48 -19.22
CA THR A 352 7.84 41.21 -18.51
C THR A 352 9.22 40.52 -18.53
N LYS A 353 9.39 39.37 -19.22
CA LYS A 353 10.64 38.57 -19.26
C LYS A 353 11.33 38.41 -17.88
N LEU A 354 10.56 38.35 -16.80
CA LEU A 354 11.08 38.28 -15.44
C LEU A 354 11.50 36.84 -15.13
N PRO A 355 12.68 36.60 -14.51
CA PRO A 355 13.09 35.24 -14.15
C PRO A 355 12.03 34.57 -13.26
N PRO A 356 11.83 33.25 -13.41
CA PRO A 356 10.83 32.53 -12.63
C PRO A 356 11.14 32.72 -11.15
N PHE A 357 10.18 33.31 -10.41
CA PHE A 357 10.17 33.23 -8.96
C PHE A 357 10.33 31.75 -8.60
N ALA A 358 11.36 31.45 -7.81
CA ALA A 358 11.58 30.11 -7.28
C ALA A 358 10.25 29.59 -6.76
N VAL A 359 9.74 28.53 -7.40
CA VAL A 359 8.59 27.78 -6.91
C VAL A 359 8.88 27.54 -5.44
N VAL A 360 7.97 27.94 -4.56
CA VAL A 360 8.12 27.71 -3.14
C VAL A 360 8.10 26.20 -2.97
N GLU A 361 9.27 25.59 -2.93
CA GLU A 361 9.45 24.21 -2.52
C GLU A 361 9.23 24.22 -1.02
N HIS A 362 7.97 24.08 -0.60
CA HIS A 362 7.55 24.23 0.79
C HIS A 362 8.21 23.22 1.74
N PHE A 363 8.81 22.15 1.21
CA PHE A 363 9.62 21.18 1.96
C PHE A 363 11.13 21.51 2.00
N ARG A 364 11.61 22.47 1.21
CA ARG A 364 13.02 22.88 1.26
C ARG A 364 13.21 23.99 2.30
N VAL A 365 13.74 23.61 3.45
CA VAL A 365 14.27 24.55 4.43
C VAL A 365 15.65 25.00 3.97
N ARG A 366 15.81 26.30 3.71
CA ARG A 366 17.12 26.87 3.39
C ARG A 366 17.90 27.08 4.68
N LEU A 367 18.96 26.31 4.85
CA LEU A 367 19.88 26.44 5.97
C LEU A 367 21.00 27.43 5.62
N SER A 368 21.54 28.11 6.63
CA SER A 368 22.81 28.82 6.51
C SER A 368 23.95 27.81 6.41
N LYS A 369 25.03 28.12 5.68
CA LYS A 369 26.20 27.25 5.54
C LYS A 369 26.80 26.85 6.91
N GLU A 370 26.74 27.73 7.90
CA GLU A 370 27.19 27.44 9.27
C GLU A 370 26.27 26.45 9.99
N ALA A 371 24.95 26.60 9.83
CA ALA A 371 23.97 25.72 10.43
C ALA A 371 24.01 24.32 9.80
N GLU A 372 24.23 24.25 8.49
CA GLU A 372 24.42 23.00 7.75
C GLU A 372 25.66 22.25 8.26
N ARG A 373 26.81 22.93 8.41
CA ARG A 373 28.02 22.31 8.99
C ARG A 373 27.78 21.78 10.40
N ARG A 374 27.13 22.55 11.26
CA ARG A 374 26.79 22.12 12.64
C ARG A 374 25.85 20.90 12.63
N LEU A 375 24.87 20.87 11.74
CA LEU A 375 23.94 19.76 11.61
C LEU A 375 24.65 18.48 11.16
N LEU A 376 25.57 18.59 10.19
CA LEU A 376 26.37 17.45 9.71
C LEU A 376 27.32 16.92 10.78
N THR A 377 27.96 17.80 11.56
CA THR A 377 28.80 17.38 12.70
C THR A 377 27.96 16.70 13.79
N TRP A 378 26.77 17.21 14.07
CA TRP A 378 25.86 16.57 15.02
C TRP A 378 25.38 15.19 14.54
N GLU A 379 25.02 15.08 13.26
CA GLU A 379 24.63 13.81 12.62
C GLU A 379 25.78 12.81 12.64
N SER A 380 27.02 13.24 12.36
CA SER A 380 28.18 12.36 12.36
C SER A 380 28.48 11.80 13.75
N VAL A 381 28.43 12.64 14.79
CA VAL A 381 28.63 12.19 16.18
C VAL A 381 27.55 11.19 16.58
N GLN A 382 26.28 11.45 16.23
CA GLN A 382 25.19 10.53 16.55
C GLN A 382 25.31 9.21 15.79
N LYS A 383 25.75 9.25 14.53
CA LYS A 383 26.04 8.06 13.72
C LYS A 383 27.17 7.24 14.35
N GLU A 384 28.25 7.88 14.79
CA GLU A 384 29.38 7.19 15.44
C GLU A 384 28.95 6.53 16.76
N ASN A 385 28.22 7.24 17.60
CA ASN A 385 27.67 6.68 18.84
C ASN A 385 26.78 5.46 18.56
N PHE A 386 25.88 5.55 17.59
CA PHE A 386 25.02 4.44 17.18
C PHE A 386 25.83 3.23 16.66
N LEU A 387 26.87 3.47 15.86
CA LEU A 387 27.73 2.40 15.35
C LEU A 387 28.56 1.75 16.47
N LEU A 388 29.03 2.53 17.44
CA LEU A 388 29.76 2.04 18.61
C LEU A 388 28.85 1.19 19.51
N GLU A 389 27.63 1.64 19.80
CA GLU A 389 26.63 0.86 20.54
C GLU A 389 26.33 -0.46 19.83
N ARG A 390 26.06 -0.42 18.52
CA ARG A 390 25.81 -1.64 17.74
C ARG A 390 27.02 -2.58 17.70
N ALA A 391 28.24 -2.04 17.64
CA ALA A 391 29.45 -2.84 17.69
C ALA A 391 29.66 -3.46 19.08
N ARG A 392 29.31 -2.73 20.14
CA ARG A 392 29.32 -3.22 21.51
C ARG A 392 28.30 -4.33 21.71
N ASP A 393 27.06 -4.15 21.27
CA ASP A 393 26.01 -5.18 21.35
C ASP A 393 26.43 -6.45 20.59
N LYS A 394 27.00 -6.29 19.38
CA LYS A 394 27.55 -7.42 18.63
C LYS A 394 28.71 -8.09 19.35
N ARG A 395 29.55 -7.32 20.06
CA ARG A 395 30.64 -7.83 20.89
C ARG A 395 30.13 -8.48 22.18
N GLU A 396 28.98 -8.08 22.71
CA GLU A 396 28.40 -8.68 23.90
C GLU A 396 27.53 -9.91 23.56
N SER A 397 27.17 -10.10 22.29
CA SER A 397 26.47 -11.28 21.80
C SER A 397 27.18 -12.60 22.17
N ASP A 398 26.40 -13.57 22.65
CA ASP A 398 26.85 -14.88 23.12
C ASP A 398 27.70 -15.63 22.08
N SER A 399 27.39 -15.48 20.79
CA SER A 399 28.17 -16.10 19.72
C SER A 399 29.59 -15.56 19.64
N GLU A 400 29.77 -14.24 19.76
CA GLU A 400 31.08 -13.58 19.69
C GLU A 400 31.84 -13.66 21.01
N SER A 401 31.15 -13.75 22.15
CA SER A 401 31.77 -14.02 23.45
C SER A 401 32.30 -15.47 23.49
N PHE A 402 31.49 -16.45 23.06
CA PHE A 402 31.89 -17.85 22.94
C PHE A 402 33.06 -18.04 21.96
N LYS A 403 33.02 -17.36 20.80
CA LYS A 403 34.13 -17.39 19.84
C LYS A 403 35.42 -16.86 20.45
N ARG A 404 35.36 -15.78 21.24
CA ARG A 404 36.53 -15.23 21.94
C ARG A 404 37.03 -16.15 23.05
N THR A 405 36.15 -16.79 23.81
CA THR A 405 36.57 -17.77 24.82
C THR A 405 37.21 -18.98 24.16
N SER A 406 36.66 -19.47 23.05
CA SER A 406 37.27 -20.55 22.25
C SER A 406 38.66 -20.16 21.78
N GLN A 407 38.81 -18.98 21.16
CA GLN A 407 40.13 -18.49 20.71
C GLN A 407 41.12 -18.36 21.87
N LYS A 408 40.67 -17.87 23.03
CA LYS A 408 41.51 -17.78 24.23
C LYS A 408 41.93 -19.17 24.75
N VAL A 409 41.01 -20.13 24.76
CA VAL A 409 41.31 -21.52 25.13
C VAL A 409 42.30 -22.14 24.14
N ASP A 410 42.14 -21.91 22.84
CA ASP A 410 43.07 -22.38 21.82
C ASP A 410 44.47 -21.79 22.02
N THR A 411 44.58 -20.49 22.32
CA THR A 411 45.86 -19.87 22.62
C THR A 411 46.48 -20.40 23.91
N ALA A 412 45.69 -20.65 24.95
CA ALA A 412 46.18 -21.24 26.20
C ALA A 412 46.65 -22.69 25.99
N LEU A 413 45.94 -23.47 25.16
CA LEU A 413 46.35 -24.81 24.76
C LEU A 413 47.68 -24.80 23.99
N GLN A 414 47.91 -23.82 23.13
CA GLN A 414 49.20 -23.65 22.45
C GLN A 414 50.34 -23.35 23.44
N GLN A 415 50.10 -22.46 24.41
CA GLN A 415 51.10 -22.16 25.45
C GLN A 415 51.41 -23.39 26.33
N LEU A 416 50.39 -24.18 26.69
CA LEU A 416 50.59 -25.43 27.44
C LEU A 416 51.41 -26.46 26.65
N ARG A 417 51.24 -26.53 25.33
CA ARG A 417 52.09 -27.38 24.47
C ARG A 417 53.55 -26.94 24.52
N GLN A 418 53.82 -25.64 24.42
CA GLN A 418 55.18 -25.11 24.53
C GLN A 418 55.81 -25.41 25.90
N ILE A 419 55.07 -25.24 26.99
CA ILE A 419 55.55 -25.57 28.35
C ILE A 419 55.90 -27.06 28.44
N ARG A 420 55.06 -27.93 27.88
CA ARG A 420 55.31 -29.37 27.84
C ARG A 420 56.60 -29.70 27.07
N GLU A 421 56.86 -29.02 25.96
CA GLU A 421 58.13 -29.17 25.21
C GLU A 421 59.35 -28.68 26.02
N TYR A 422 59.23 -27.56 26.74
CA TYR A 422 60.29 -27.09 27.65
C TYR A 422 60.55 -28.07 28.79
N GLU A 423 59.50 -28.64 29.39
CA GLU A 423 59.64 -29.64 30.45
C GLU A 423 60.35 -30.90 29.93
N GLN A 424 60.03 -31.34 28.71
CA GLN A 424 60.72 -32.46 28.05
C GLN A 424 62.20 -32.15 27.82
N ARG A 425 62.54 -30.95 27.35
CA ARG A 425 63.93 -30.51 27.17
C ARG A 425 64.68 -30.41 28.49
N LEU A 426 64.03 -29.90 29.54
CA LEU A 426 64.63 -29.78 30.87
C LEU A 426 64.93 -31.16 31.46
N LYS A 427 64.02 -32.13 31.31
CA LYS A 427 64.26 -33.53 31.71
C LYS A 427 65.44 -34.13 30.94
N GLY A 428 65.60 -33.82 29.65
CA GLY A 428 66.77 -34.22 28.86
C GLY A 428 68.07 -33.61 29.39
N LEU A 429 68.10 -32.31 29.63
CA LEU A 429 69.24 -31.59 30.22
C LEU A 429 69.60 -32.12 31.62
N GLU A 430 68.61 -32.40 32.46
CA GLU A 430 68.83 -32.97 33.79
C GLU A 430 69.50 -34.35 33.69
N GLN A 431 69.06 -35.20 32.75
CA GLN A 431 69.70 -36.49 32.50
C GLN A 431 71.15 -36.33 32.02
N GLU A 432 71.43 -35.37 31.15
CA GLU A 432 72.80 -35.07 30.70
C GLU A 432 73.68 -34.54 31.85
N VAL A 433 73.19 -33.63 32.68
CA VAL A 433 73.92 -33.10 33.84
C VAL A 433 74.19 -34.20 34.86
N GLN A 434 73.19 -35.04 35.16
CA GLN A 434 73.37 -36.20 36.04
C GLN A 434 74.40 -37.17 35.48
N TYR A 435 74.45 -37.35 34.15
CA TYR A 435 75.47 -38.15 33.49
C TYR A 435 76.87 -37.53 33.64
N CYS A 436 77.02 -36.24 33.32
CA CYS A 436 78.28 -35.51 33.49
C CYS A 436 78.78 -35.55 34.94
N SER A 437 77.89 -35.39 35.92
CA SER A 437 78.23 -35.50 37.34
C SER A 437 78.71 -36.90 37.71
N ARG A 438 78.11 -37.95 37.16
CA ARG A 438 78.57 -39.34 37.37
C ARG A 438 79.94 -39.59 36.73
N VAL A 439 80.16 -39.08 35.52
CA VAL A 439 81.47 -39.16 34.84
C VAL A 439 82.54 -38.40 35.62
N LEU A 440 82.27 -37.16 36.04
CA LEU A 440 83.21 -36.37 36.83
C LEU A 440 83.51 -37.00 38.18
N GLY A 441 82.50 -37.55 38.87
CA GLY A 441 82.69 -38.32 40.09
C GLY A 441 83.60 -39.53 39.84
N TRP A 442 83.36 -40.28 38.76
CA TRP A 442 84.22 -41.39 38.34
C TRP A 442 85.66 -40.94 38.04
N VAL A 443 85.86 -39.82 37.33
CA VAL A 443 87.20 -39.26 37.05
C VAL A 443 87.89 -38.84 38.33
N ALA A 444 87.19 -38.13 39.23
CA ALA A 444 87.74 -37.68 40.51
C ALA A 444 88.15 -38.87 41.40
N GLU A 445 87.34 -39.93 41.45
CA GLU A 445 87.63 -41.13 42.21
C GLU A 445 88.77 -41.96 41.58
N GLY A 446 88.86 -41.97 40.24
CA GLY A 446 90.00 -42.50 39.50
C GLY A 446 91.31 -41.76 39.81
N LEU A 447 91.26 -40.42 39.88
CA LEU A 447 92.41 -39.57 40.22
C LEU A 447 92.81 -39.68 41.69
N SER A 448 91.85 -39.77 42.63
CA SER A 448 92.16 -39.92 44.06
C SER A 448 92.82 -41.26 44.39
N ARG A 449 92.60 -42.28 43.56
CA ARG A 449 93.28 -43.58 43.66
C ARG A 449 94.66 -43.60 42.95
N SER A 450 95.09 -42.49 42.34
CA SER A 450 96.26 -42.42 41.44
C SER A 450 97.57 -41.90 42.08
N ALA A 451 97.73 -41.96 43.40
CA ALA A 451 99.04 -41.84 44.02
C ALA A 451 99.40 -43.15 44.73
N LEU A 452 100.04 -44.05 43.95
CA LEU A 452 100.67 -45.35 44.31
C LEU A 452 99.84 -46.67 44.10
N LEU A 453 99.38 -46.91 42.85
CA LEU A 453 99.15 -48.13 42.00
C LEU A 453 98.75 -49.53 42.59
N PRO A 454 97.95 -50.41 41.90
CA PRO A 454 97.99 -50.75 40.45
C PRO A 454 96.60 -50.76 39.71
N PRO A 455 96.51 -51.05 38.38
CA PRO A 455 95.39 -50.66 37.51
C PRO A 455 94.24 -51.67 37.52
N GLY A 456 93.00 -51.19 37.67
CA GLY A 456 91.82 -52.05 37.64
C GLY A 456 90.49 -51.34 37.92
N GLY A 457 90.39 -50.04 37.64
CA GLY A 457 89.16 -49.28 37.84
C GLY A 457 88.10 -49.63 36.78
N PRO A 458 86.80 -49.67 37.14
CA PRO A 458 85.71 -49.99 36.22
C PRO A 458 85.61 -48.95 35.09
N PRO A 459 85.07 -49.30 33.91
CA PRO A 459 84.96 -48.38 32.77
C PRO A 459 84.08 -47.17 33.09
N PRO A 460 84.26 -46.03 32.38
CA PRO A 460 83.46 -44.84 32.59
C PRO A 460 81.97 -45.13 32.38
N PRO A 461 81.07 -44.41 33.08
CA PRO A 461 79.64 -44.57 32.89
C PRO A 461 79.28 -44.32 31.41
N ALA A 462 78.45 -45.18 30.82
CA ALA A 462 78.03 -45.08 29.42
C ALA A 462 77.03 -43.92 29.24
N SER A 463 77.15 -43.18 28.13
CA SER A 463 76.25 -42.05 27.85
C SER A 463 74.79 -42.49 27.83
N PRO A 464 73.86 -41.68 28.35
CA PRO A 464 72.45 -41.89 28.05
C PRO A 464 72.27 -41.61 26.55
N GLY A 465 72.33 -42.65 25.74
CA GLY A 465 71.86 -42.58 24.36
C GLY A 465 70.35 -42.24 24.35
N PRO A 466 69.85 -41.60 23.29
CA PRO A 466 68.44 -41.22 23.21
C PRO A 466 67.59 -42.49 23.37
N LYS A 467 66.67 -42.47 24.33
CA LYS A 467 65.54 -43.39 24.28
C LYS A 467 64.56 -42.78 23.29
N ASP A 468 64.36 -43.48 22.16
CA ASP A 468 63.30 -43.19 21.20
C ASP A 468 61.93 -42.99 21.88
#